data_AF-A0A7U9STI9-F1
#
_entry.id   AF-A0A7U9STI9-F1
#
_cell.length_a   1.000
_cell.length_b   1.000
_cell.length_c   1.000
_cell.angle_alpha   90.00
_cell.angle_beta   90.00
_cell.angle_gamma   90.00
#
_symmetry.space_group_name_H-M   'P 1'
#
loop_
_entity.id
_entity.type
_entity.pdbx_description
1 polymer ?
#
loop_
_entity_poly.entity_id
_entity_poly.type
_entity_poly.pdbx_seq_one_letter_code
_entity_poly.pdbx_strand_id
1 'polypeptide(L)'
;MVPEGAEEYANIAQPPEGFAVGVEFDKARIDAALRSLAPKRLVPSIDSTGHGTAVAAIAAGGGRLLEGQYQGVAPECELLVVKMGTPAPDSFPRTTELMRAMTYAVKKAVELGMPMAVNLSFGNTYGSHDGTSLVERFLDNASEIGRCAVCVGSGNEGAAGGHVAGSFGMNANPSQRQRIELSVGNYQGTVSVQLWKEYTDVFRIELVSPGGQETLVDVSHTGGDSVVLEQTRILIYVGEPSPYSVNQEIYFDFLPTGNYVNQGVWTFYLYPVKTVTGNYDFYLPSNVVLNTATRFFTPTPEKTLTIPSTASKVITVGAYDAAYGSYADFSGRGYPVRSILGERMLQGNVKPDIAAPGVNIATIGPDQTFVQVSGTSFATPFVTGSAALMMEWGEEVIIRLR
;
A
#
# COMPACT_ATOMS: atom_id res chain seq x y z
N MET A 1 -33.10 14.95 -31.92
CA MET A 1 -33.97 14.13 -31.07
C MET A 1 -33.08 13.34 -30.13
N VAL A 2 -33.13 13.69 -28.85
CA VAL A 2 -32.49 12.90 -27.78
C VAL A 2 -33.35 11.63 -27.62
N PRO A 3 -32.77 10.42 -27.50
CA PRO A 3 -33.56 9.22 -27.28
C PRO A 3 -34.41 9.37 -26.00
N GLU A 4 -35.68 8.96 -26.05
CA GLU A 4 -36.51 8.83 -24.85
C GLU A 4 -35.75 7.99 -23.80
N GLY A 5 -35.60 8.53 -22.59
CA GLY A 5 -34.85 7.92 -21.49
C GLY A 5 -33.54 8.63 -21.09
N ALA A 6 -33.01 9.57 -21.88
CA ALA A 6 -31.78 10.28 -21.51
C ALA A 6 -31.97 11.31 -20.36
N GLU A 7 -33.20 11.78 -20.13
CA GLU A 7 -33.52 12.69 -19.01
C GLU A 7 -33.57 11.98 -17.65
N GLU A 8 -33.79 10.65 -17.63
CA GLU A 8 -33.89 9.86 -16.40
C GLU A 8 -32.54 9.74 -15.69
N TYR A 9 -31.43 9.76 -16.43
CA TYR A 9 -30.07 9.66 -15.88
C TYR A 9 -29.43 11.01 -15.54
N ALA A 10 -30.09 12.12 -15.87
CA ALA A 10 -29.63 13.48 -15.57
C ALA A 10 -29.85 13.88 -14.11
N ASN A 11 -30.69 13.14 -13.37
CA ASN A 11 -30.97 13.40 -11.96
C ASN A 11 -30.59 12.23 -11.05
N ILE A 12 -29.53 12.48 -10.29
CA ILE A 12 -29.09 11.85 -9.03
C ILE A 12 -28.61 10.40 -9.14
N ALA A 13 -27.39 10.27 -9.64
CA ALA A 13 -26.46 9.28 -9.17
C ALA A 13 -26.43 9.25 -7.62
N GLN A 14 -27.07 8.24 -7.02
CA GLN A 14 -27.13 8.06 -5.56
C GLN A 14 -25.96 7.19 -5.08
N PRO A 15 -25.53 7.36 -3.81
CA PRO A 15 -24.67 6.39 -3.17
C PRO A 15 -25.29 4.98 -3.22
N PRO A 16 -24.46 3.92 -3.36
CA PRO A 16 -24.94 2.55 -3.22
C PRO A 16 -25.63 2.33 -1.87
N GLU A 17 -26.51 1.34 -1.77
CA GLU A 17 -27.24 1.05 -0.54
C GLU A 17 -26.30 0.84 0.66
N GLY A 18 -26.55 1.57 1.75
CA GLY A 18 -25.73 1.53 2.96
C GLY A 18 -24.45 2.40 2.90
N PHE A 19 -24.28 3.22 1.86
CA PHE A 19 -23.20 4.20 1.75
C PHE A 19 -23.75 5.62 1.80
N ALA A 20 -23.01 6.54 2.43
CA ALA A 20 -23.40 7.94 2.53
C ALA A 20 -22.86 8.82 1.39
N VAL A 21 -21.88 8.30 0.64
CA VAL A 21 -21.16 9.03 -0.43
C VAL A 21 -20.87 8.11 -1.60
N GLY A 22 -20.61 8.71 -2.76
CA GLY A 22 -20.29 7.98 -3.98
C GLY A 22 -21.48 7.83 -4.92
N VAL A 23 -21.24 7.12 -6.02
CA VAL A 23 -22.20 6.89 -7.10
C VAL A 23 -21.99 5.49 -7.65
N GLU A 24 -23.08 4.73 -7.79
CA GLU A 24 -23.07 3.46 -8.52
C GLU A 24 -23.47 3.65 -9.98
N PHE A 25 -22.74 3.00 -10.89
CA PHE A 25 -23.10 2.89 -12.31
C PHE A 25 -23.21 1.41 -12.66
N ASP A 26 -24.42 0.94 -12.96
CA ASP A 26 -24.65 -0.45 -13.34
C ASP A 26 -24.24 -0.74 -14.80
N LYS A 27 -24.28 -2.03 -15.16
CA LYS A 27 -23.95 -2.50 -16.52
C LYS A 27 -24.84 -1.84 -17.57
N ALA A 28 -26.14 -1.71 -17.31
CA ALA A 28 -27.09 -1.14 -18.26
C ALA A 28 -26.75 0.33 -18.61
N ARG A 29 -26.41 1.13 -17.60
CA ARG A 29 -25.99 2.52 -17.77
C ARG A 29 -24.63 2.65 -18.45
N ILE A 30 -23.68 1.79 -18.13
CA ILE A 30 -22.38 1.75 -18.81
C ILE A 30 -22.57 1.38 -20.30
N ASP A 31 -23.36 0.37 -20.60
CA ASP A 31 -23.67 -0.05 -21.98
C ASP A 31 -24.40 1.05 -22.77
N ALA A 32 -25.30 1.79 -22.12
CA ALA A 32 -25.94 2.96 -22.71
C ALA A 32 -24.93 4.08 -22.98
N ALA A 33 -23.96 4.31 -22.08
CA ALA A 33 -22.88 5.26 -22.29
C ALA A 33 -22.02 4.88 -23.51
N LEU A 34 -21.64 3.62 -23.65
CA LEU A 34 -20.83 3.13 -24.78
C LEU A 34 -21.50 3.29 -26.15
N ARG A 35 -22.84 3.31 -26.20
CA ARG A 35 -23.61 3.58 -27.44
C ARG A 35 -23.91 5.06 -27.69
N SER A 36 -23.62 5.93 -26.72
CA SER A 36 -23.93 7.35 -26.77
C SER A 36 -22.82 8.16 -27.47
N LEU A 37 -23.20 9.23 -28.16
CA LEU A 37 -22.25 10.24 -28.67
C LEU A 37 -21.63 11.09 -27.54
N ALA A 38 -22.17 11.02 -26.31
CA ALA A 38 -21.70 11.76 -25.15
C ALA A 38 -21.60 10.84 -23.90
N PRO A 39 -20.72 9.82 -23.91
CA PRO A 39 -20.63 8.81 -22.84
C PRO A 39 -20.42 9.41 -21.45
N LYS A 40 -19.59 10.46 -21.36
CA LYS A 40 -19.25 11.16 -20.12
C LYS A 40 -20.43 11.87 -19.45
N ARG A 41 -21.53 12.13 -20.18
CA ARG A 41 -22.77 12.65 -19.58
C ARG A 41 -23.53 11.57 -18.82
N LEU A 42 -23.46 10.33 -19.28
CA LEU A 42 -24.11 9.19 -18.64
C LEU A 42 -23.24 8.61 -17.53
N VAL A 43 -21.94 8.46 -17.76
CA VAL A 43 -20.97 7.97 -16.77
C VAL A 43 -19.81 8.97 -16.67
N PRO A 44 -19.89 9.98 -15.79
CA PRO A 44 -18.84 10.98 -15.60
C PRO A 44 -17.65 10.46 -14.76
N SER A 45 -17.28 9.19 -14.91
CA SER A 45 -16.13 8.59 -14.24
C SER A 45 -15.01 8.35 -15.25
N ILE A 46 -13.83 8.90 -14.98
CA ILE A 46 -12.65 8.80 -15.83
C ILE A 46 -11.45 8.42 -14.96
N ASP A 47 -10.64 7.50 -15.45
CA ASP A 47 -9.29 7.25 -14.94
C ASP A 47 -8.32 8.24 -15.58
N SER A 48 -8.04 9.33 -14.87
CA SER A 48 -7.10 10.37 -15.32
C SER A 48 -5.64 9.97 -15.19
N THR A 49 -5.34 8.90 -14.43
CA THR A 49 -3.96 8.44 -14.18
C THR A 49 -3.55 7.36 -15.17
N GLY A 50 -4.52 6.58 -15.66
CA GLY A 50 -4.32 5.39 -16.48
C GLY A 50 -3.89 4.14 -15.70
N HIS A 51 -3.59 4.26 -14.40
CA HIS A 51 -3.13 3.13 -13.58
C HIS A 51 -4.20 2.04 -13.46
N GLY A 52 -5.43 2.42 -13.08
CA GLY A 52 -6.52 1.46 -12.93
C GLY A 52 -6.90 0.78 -14.24
N THR A 53 -6.86 1.54 -15.35
CA THR A 53 -7.10 1.01 -16.70
C THR A 53 -6.05 -0.04 -17.08
N ALA A 54 -4.77 0.27 -16.88
CA ALA A 54 -3.66 -0.65 -17.17
C ALA A 54 -3.73 -1.93 -16.31
N VAL A 55 -4.06 -1.80 -15.02
CA VAL A 55 -4.27 -2.92 -14.10
C VAL A 55 -5.43 -3.81 -14.56
N ALA A 56 -6.58 -3.22 -14.87
CA ALA A 56 -7.75 -3.97 -15.34
C ALA A 56 -7.49 -4.68 -16.68
N ALA A 57 -6.74 -4.05 -17.58
CA ALA A 57 -6.36 -4.64 -18.86
C ALA A 57 -5.47 -5.89 -18.68
N ILE A 58 -4.51 -5.88 -17.76
CA ILE A 58 -3.67 -7.06 -17.47
C ILE A 58 -4.51 -8.20 -16.89
N ALA A 59 -5.44 -7.88 -15.98
CA ALA A 59 -6.28 -8.91 -15.35
C ALA A 59 -7.32 -9.49 -16.33
N ALA A 60 -7.97 -8.65 -17.13
CA ALA A 60 -9.24 -8.99 -17.79
C ALA A 60 -9.42 -8.36 -19.20
N GLY A 61 -8.36 -7.85 -19.82
CA GLY A 61 -8.44 -7.28 -21.17
C GLY A 61 -8.99 -8.31 -22.18
N GLY A 62 -10.12 -8.00 -22.83
CA GLY A 62 -10.82 -8.96 -23.70
C GLY A 62 -10.17 -9.27 -25.06
N GLY A 63 -8.91 -8.87 -25.31
CA GLY A 63 -8.13 -9.31 -26.48
C GLY A 63 -8.61 -8.79 -27.86
N ARG A 64 -9.61 -7.90 -27.95
CA ARG A 64 -10.16 -7.41 -29.23
C ARG A 64 -9.19 -6.56 -30.07
N LEU A 65 -8.10 -6.09 -29.46
CA LEU A 65 -7.07 -5.28 -30.12
C LEU A 65 -5.91 -6.17 -30.54
N LEU A 66 -5.33 -5.87 -31.72
CA LEU A 66 -4.09 -6.49 -32.22
C LEU A 66 -4.08 -8.02 -32.10
N GLU A 67 -5.15 -8.67 -32.55
CA GLU A 67 -5.27 -10.15 -32.60
C GLU A 67 -5.01 -10.84 -31.25
N GLY A 68 -5.35 -10.18 -30.13
CA GLY A 68 -5.20 -10.76 -28.79
C GLY A 68 -3.84 -10.53 -28.14
N GLN A 69 -2.93 -9.76 -28.76
CA GLN A 69 -1.59 -9.52 -28.22
C GLN A 69 -1.57 -8.92 -26.80
N TYR A 70 -2.64 -8.20 -26.42
CA TYR A 70 -2.80 -7.56 -25.11
C TYR A 70 -3.99 -8.14 -24.33
N GLN A 71 -4.32 -9.40 -24.58
CA GLN A 71 -5.36 -10.09 -23.82
C GLN A 71 -4.91 -10.25 -22.36
N GLY A 72 -5.82 -9.93 -21.43
CA GLY A 72 -5.61 -10.15 -20.01
C GLY A 72 -5.72 -11.63 -19.64
N VAL A 73 -5.41 -11.94 -18.38
CA VAL A 73 -5.38 -13.33 -17.90
C VAL A 73 -6.78 -13.98 -17.89
N ALA A 74 -7.80 -13.27 -17.43
CA ALA A 74 -9.18 -13.72 -17.36
C ALA A 74 -10.09 -12.84 -18.25
N PRO A 75 -10.01 -12.96 -19.58
CA PRO A 75 -10.66 -12.06 -20.54
C PRO A 75 -12.20 -12.12 -20.53
N GLU A 76 -12.77 -13.20 -20.00
CA GLU A 76 -14.23 -13.43 -19.95
C GLU A 76 -14.83 -13.11 -18.58
N CYS A 77 -14.03 -12.66 -17.60
CA CYS A 77 -14.56 -12.29 -16.29
C CYS A 77 -15.35 -10.96 -16.33
N GLU A 78 -16.30 -10.82 -15.41
CA GLU A 78 -16.96 -9.54 -15.19
C GLU A 78 -16.11 -8.64 -14.29
N LEU A 79 -16.10 -7.34 -14.58
CA LEU A 79 -15.34 -6.34 -13.82
C LEU A 79 -16.25 -5.56 -12.87
N LEU A 80 -15.89 -5.56 -11.58
CA LEU A 80 -16.40 -4.62 -10.60
C LEU A 80 -15.31 -3.58 -10.28
N VAL A 81 -15.51 -2.34 -10.72
CA VAL A 81 -14.52 -1.27 -10.58
C VAL A 81 -14.93 -0.29 -9.49
N VAL A 82 -14.06 -0.07 -8.51
CA VAL A 82 -14.27 0.91 -7.44
C VAL A 82 -13.17 1.96 -7.46
N LYS A 83 -13.53 3.20 -7.81
CA LYS A 83 -12.63 4.35 -7.72
C LYS A 83 -12.65 4.89 -6.29
N MET A 84 -11.61 4.62 -5.50
CA MET A 84 -11.50 5.02 -4.08
C MET A 84 -11.43 6.54 -3.85
N GLY A 85 -11.34 7.34 -4.91
CA GLY A 85 -11.33 8.80 -4.86
C GLY A 85 -10.31 9.38 -5.83
N THR A 86 -10.36 10.71 -5.99
CA THR A 86 -9.25 11.46 -6.57
C THR A 86 -8.48 12.04 -5.39
N PRO A 87 -7.27 11.56 -5.08
CA PRO A 87 -6.50 12.14 -3.99
C PRO A 87 -6.22 13.63 -4.27
N ALA A 88 -6.00 14.40 -3.21
CA ALA A 88 -5.41 15.73 -3.36
C ALA A 88 -4.03 15.61 -4.05
N PRO A 89 -3.49 16.70 -4.66
CA PRO A 89 -2.12 16.70 -5.15
C PRO A 89 -1.17 16.13 -4.08
N ASP A 90 -0.29 15.21 -4.48
CA ASP A 90 0.70 14.56 -3.62
C ASP A 90 0.13 13.76 -2.44
N SER A 91 -1.13 13.31 -2.55
CA SER A 91 -1.80 12.49 -1.54
C SER A 91 -2.12 11.08 -2.05
N PHE A 92 -2.18 10.11 -1.15
CA PHE A 92 -2.67 8.77 -1.45
C PHE A 92 -4.14 8.63 -1.01
N PRO A 93 -4.95 7.80 -1.69
CA PRO A 93 -6.26 7.38 -1.18
C PRO A 93 -6.15 6.93 0.28
N ARG A 94 -7.12 7.35 1.11
CA ARG A 94 -7.11 7.02 2.54
C ARG A 94 -7.48 5.55 2.75
N THR A 95 -6.92 4.93 3.79
CA THR A 95 -7.28 3.56 4.21
C THR A 95 -8.77 3.41 4.48
N THR A 96 -9.45 4.48 4.91
CA THR A 96 -10.92 4.51 5.06
C THR A 96 -11.67 4.32 3.74
N GLU A 97 -11.17 4.87 2.64
CA GLU A 97 -11.79 4.68 1.32
C GLU A 97 -11.55 3.26 0.80
N LEU A 98 -10.38 2.68 1.07
CA LEU A 98 -10.11 1.26 0.81
C LEU A 98 -11.08 0.34 1.56
N MET A 99 -11.29 0.58 2.85
CA MET A 99 -12.23 -0.22 3.66
C MET A 99 -13.67 -0.10 3.13
N ARG A 100 -14.10 1.10 2.71
CA ARG A 100 -15.41 1.31 2.07
C ARG A 100 -15.51 0.58 0.73
N ALA A 101 -14.48 0.69 -0.11
CA ALA A 101 -14.43 0.03 -1.41
C ALA A 101 -14.53 -1.49 -1.29
N MET A 102 -13.77 -2.08 -0.37
CA MET A 102 -13.85 -3.51 -0.10
C MET A 102 -15.22 -3.90 0.47
N THR A 103 -15.79 -3.10 1.38
CA THR A 103 -17.15 -3.34 1.91
C THR A 103 -18.17 -3.38 0.78
N TYR A 104 -18.10 -2.43 -0.16
CA TYR A 104 -18.98 -2.40 -1.33
C TYR A 104 -18.77 -3.63 -2.21
N ALA A 105 -17.52 -3.96 -2.54
CA ALA A 105 -17.18 -5.07 -3.41
C ALA A 105 -17.67 -6.42 -2.86
N VAL A 106 -17.41 -6.69 -1.57
CA VAL A 106 -17.87 -7.92 -0.89
C VAL A 106 -19.39 -7.99 -0.87
N LYS A 107 -20.08 -6.90 -0.49
CA LYS A 107 -21.55 -6.87 -0.49
C LYS A 107 -22.12 -7.15 -1.86
N LYS A 108 -21.57 -6.52 -2.90
CA LYS A 108 -22.04 -6.70 -4.29
C LYS A 108 -21.80 -8.13 -4.79
N ALA A 109 -20.64 -8.73 -4.49
CA ALA A 109 -20.36 -10.12 -4.83
C ALA A 109 -21.35 -11.09 -4.17
N VAL A 110 -21.69 -10.86 -2.89
CA VAL A 110 -22.70 -11.66 -2.17
C VAL A 110 -24.10 -11.46 -2.75
N GLU A 111 -24.49 -10.22 -3.05
CA GLU A 111 -25.78 -9.87 -3.69
C GLU A 111 -25.95 -10.58 -5.04
N LEU A 112 -24.89 -10.59 -5.86
CA LEU A 112 -24.90 -11.25 -7.17
C LEU A 112 -24.71 -12.77 -7.09
N GLY A 113 -24.36 -13.31 -5.92
CA GLY A 113 -24.04 -14.72 -5.75
C GLY A 113 -22.80 -15.17 -6.55
N MET A 114 -21.87 -14.27 -6.85
CA MET A 114 -20.69 -14.55 -7.68
C MET A 114 -19.41 -14.65 -6.84
N PRO A 115 -18.47 -15.56 -7.18
CA PRO A 115 -17.13 -15.50 -6.63
C PRO A 115 -16.39 -14.23 -7.09
N MET A 116 -15.47 -13.74 -6.27
CA MET A 116 -14.77 -12.47 -6.52
C MET A 116 -13.27 -12.61 -6.26
N ALA A 117 -12.47 -12.32 -7.28
CA ALA A 117 -11.04 -12.07 -7.15
C ALA A 117 -10.79 -10.56 -7.09
N VAL A 118 -10.25 -10.07 -5.97
CA VAL A 118 -10.00 -8.65 -5.72
C VAL A 118 -8.54 -8.33 -6.02
N ASN A 119 -8.30 -7.37 -6.91
CA ASN A 119 -6.96 -6.80 -7.12
C ASN A 119 -6.79 -5.51 -6.32
N LEU A 120 -5.85 -5.49 -5.38
CA LEU A 120 -5.44 -4.31 -4.63
C LEU A 120 -4.02 -3.90 -5.01
N SER A 121 -3.91 -3.09 -6.07
CA SER A 121 -2.66 -2.43 -6.50
C SER A 121 -2.46 -1.10 -5.77
N PHE A 122 -2.53 -1.14 -4.43
CA PHE A 122 -2.45 0.02 -3.54
C PHE A 122 -1.72 -0.37 -2.25
N GLY A 123 -0.88 0.53 -1.74
CA GLY A 123 -0.33 0.40 -0.41
C GLY A 123 0.40 1.66 0.04
N ASN A 124 0.70 1.74 1.34
CA ASN A 124 1.49 2.81 1.94
C ASN A 124 2.51 2.22 2.94
N THR A 125 3.39 3.06 3.46
CA THR A 125 4.43 2.68 4.41
C THR A 125 4.10 3.04 5.87
N TYR A 126 2.88 3.48 6.15
CA TYR A 126 2.47 3.96 7.47
C TYR A 126 1.85 2.83 8.31
N GLY A 127 2.57 2.43 9.36
CA GLY A 127 2.20 1.35 10.27
C GLY A 127 3.37 0.45 10.64
N SER A 128 3.10 -0.57 11.44
CA SER A 128 4.08 -1.53 11.99
C SER A 128 4.49 -2.65 11.04
N HIS A 129 3.78 -2.81 9.90
CA HIS A 129 4.02 -3.84 8.87
C HIS A 129 3.88 -5.30 9.34
N ASP A 130 3.24 -5.52 10.48
CA ASP A 130 3.16 -6.82 11.17
C ASP A 130 1.79 -7.52 11.03
N GLY A 131 0.89 -7.02 10.18
CA GLY A 131 -0.45 -7.59 10.02
C GLY A 131 -1.46 -7.13 11.08
N THR A 132 -1.06 -6.29 12.04
CA THR A 132 -1.91 -5.93 13.19
C THR A 132 -2.72 -4.65 13.01
N SER A 133 -2.48 -3.86 11.96
CA SER A 133 -3.23 -2.62 11.75
C SER A 133 -4.72 -2.90 11.47
N LEU A 134 -5.57 -1.90 11.74
CA LEU A 134 -7.02 -2.02 11.53
C LEU A 134 -7.39 -2.36 10.09
N VAL A 135 -6.67 -1.82 9.10
CA VAL A 135 -6.96 -2.07 7.68
C VAL A 135 -6.55 -3.48 7.26
N GLU A 136 -5.45 -4.01 7.78
CA GLU A 136 -5.00 -5.38 7.51
C GLU A 136 -5.97 -6.41 8.10
N ARG A 137 -6.31 -6.25 9.39
CA ARG A 137 -7.28 -7.12 10.06
C ARG A 137 -8.67 -7.04 9.42
N PHE A 138 -9.05 -5.85 8.95
CA PHE A 138 -10.28 -5.67 8.21
C PHE A 138 -10.26 -6.46 6.89
N LEU A 139 -9.16 -6.43 6.14
CA LEU A 139 -9.02 -7.22 4.91
C LEU A 139 -8.99 -8.72 5.18
N ASP A 140 -8.36 -9.15 6.27
CA ASP A 140 -8.38 -10.55 6.70
C ASP A 140 -9.80 -11.04 7.00
N ASN A 141 -10.64 -10.20 7.61
CA ASN A 141 -12.05 -10.54 7.84
C ASN A 141 -12.86 -10.48 6.54
N ALA A 142 -12.59 -9.50 5.68
CA ALA A 142 -13.31 -9.31 4.43
C ALA A 142 -13.03 -10.46 3.44
N SER A 143 -11.82 -11.03 3.44
CA SER A 143 -11.47 -12.17 2.58
C SER A 143 -12.19 -13.46 2.97
N GLU A 144 -12.72 -13.57 4.19
CA GLU A 144 -13.51 -14.73 4.66
C GLU A 144 -15.00 -14.64 4.31
N ILE A 145 -15.46 -13.51 3.76
CA ILE A 145 -16.87 -13.32 3.42
C ILE A 145 -17.11 -13.78 1.98
N GLY A 146 -18.02 -14.74 1.81
CA GLY A 146 -18.38 -15.28 0.50
C GLY A 146 -17.26 -16.10 -0.13
N ARG A 147 -17.17 -16.08 -1.46
CA ARG A 147 -16.09 -16.74 -2.22
C ARG A 147 -15.13 -15.67 -2.71
N CYS A 148 -14.25 -15.21 -1.83
CA CYS A 148 -13.37 -14.08 -2.08
C CYS A 148 -11.89 -14.50 -2.06
N ALA A 149 -11.11 -14.04 -3.04
CA ALA A 149 -9.64 -14.06 -2.97
C ALA A 149 -9.11 -12.64 -3.14
N VAL A 150 -8.27 -12.18 -2.22
CA VAL A 150 -7.75 -10.81 -2.22
C VAL A 150 -6.27 -10.84 -2.55
N CYS A 151 -5.89 -10.27 -3.69
CA CYS A 151 -4.50 -10.16 -4.15
C CYS A 151 -4.01 -8.73 -3.92
N VAL A 152 -2.86 -8.56 -3.27
CA VAL A 152 -2.30 -7.25 -2.90
C VAL A 152 -0.86 -7.14 -3.40
N GLY A 153 -0.53 -6.04 -4.06
CA GLY A 153 0.85 -5.78 -4.46
C GLY A 153 1.76 -5.54 -3.25
N SER A 154 2.95 -6.13 -3.26
CA SER A 154 3.93 -5.99 -2.17
C SER A 154 4.50 -4.58 -1.99
N GLY A 155 4.28 -3.67 -2.94
CA GLY A 155 4.80 -2.31 -2.90
C GLY A 155 6.14 -2.14 -3.64
N ASN A 156 6.50 -0.88 -3.90
CA ASN A 156 7.67 -0.53 -4.72
C ASN A 156 8.81 0.11 -3.88
N GLU A 157 8.87 -0.22 -2.59
CA GLU A 157 9.78 0.40 -1.62
C GLU A 157 11.09 -0.39 -1.42
N GLY A 158 11.25 -1.54 -2.10
CA GLY A 158 12.37 -2.47 -1.87
C GLY A 158 13.77 -1.89 -2.13
N ALA A 159 13.87 -0.90 -3.02
CA ALA A 159 15.11 -0.18 -3.32
C ALA A 159 15.02 1.33 -3.00
N ALA A 160 13.92 1.78 -2.36
CA ALA A 160 13.66 3.20 -2.12
C ALA A 160 14.56 3.81 -1.04
N GLY A 161 15.12 3.00 -0.15
CA GLY A 161 15.91 3.48 0.99
C GLY A 161 15.06 4.14 2.08
N GLY A 162 13.75 3.85 2.11
CA GLY A 162 12.80 4.39 3.08
C GLY A 162 12.72 3.61 4.40
N HIS A 163 13.52 2.55 4.58
CA HIS A 163 13.49 1.71 5.77
C HIS A 163 14.89 1.38 6.31
N VAL A 164 15.04 1.38 7.64
CA VAL A 164 16.20 0.90 8.38
C VAL A 164 15.70 0.09 9.57
N ALA A 165 16.23 -1.12 9.75
CA ALA A 165 15.98 -1.92 10.93
C ALA A 165 17.29 -2.19 11.69
N GLY A 166 17.16 -2.54 12.96
CA GLY A 166 18.27 -3.04 13.75
C GLY A 166 17.84 -3.64 15.06
N SER A 167 18.82 -4.13 15.82
CA SER A 167 18.59 -4.67 17.15
C SER A 167 19.79 -4.43 18.04
N PHE A 168 19.51 -4.09 19.30
CA PHE A 168 20.49 -4.10 20.37
C PHE A 168 20.63 -5.50 21.02
N GLY A 169 19.69 -6.40 20.75
CA GLY A 169 19.55 -7.68 21.44
C GLY A 169 19.04 -7.54 22.88
N MET A 170 18.79 -8.68 23.52
CA MET A 170 18.32 -8.75 24.91
C MET A 170 19.42 -8.30 25.88
N ASN A 171 19.06 -7.55 26.93
CA ASN A 171 19.97 -7.06 27.97
C ASN A 171 21.20 -6.33 27.39
N ALA A 172 20.96 -5.48 26.39
CA ALA A 172 22.01 -4.75 25.71
C ALA A 172 22.79 -3.86 26.68
N ASN A 173 24.09 -3.72 26.43
CA ASN A 173 24.93 -2.84 27.22
C ASN A 173 24.48 -1.38 27.02
N PRO A 174 24.13 -0.62 28.09
CA PRO A 174 23.69 0.77 27.97
C PRO A 174 24.72 1.73 27.34
N SER A 175 25.99 1.33 27.23
CA SER A 175 27.01 2.10 26.51
C SER A 175 26.97 1.91 24.99
N GLN A 176 26.21 0.94 24.49
CA GLN A 176 26.00 0.78 23.05
C GLN A 176 25.19 1.96 22.51
N ARG A 177 25.45 2.29 21.25
CA ARG A 177 24.62 3.23 20.51
C ARG A 177 24.49 2.79 19.07
N GLN A 178 23.34 3.05 18.48
CA GLN A 178 23.12 2.91 17.05
C GLN A 178 22.97 4.29 16.44
N ARG A 179 23.63 4.50 15.31
CA ARG A 179 23.59 5.75 14.53
C ARG A 179 22.77 5.49 13.29
N ILE A 180 21.63 6.15 13.16
CA ILE A 180 20.75 6.08 12.01
C ILE A 180 20.81 7.43 11.30
N GLU A 181 21.23 7.42 10.04
CA GLU A 181 21.46 8.63 9.25
C GLU A 181 20.42 8.75 8.15
N LEU A 182 19.66 9.85 8.19
CA LEU A 182 18.66 10.25 7.21
C LEU A 182 19.22 11.39 6.37
N SER A 183 19.45 11.13 5.08
CA SER A 183 19.66 12.21 4.11
C SER A 183 18.31 12.86 3.83
N VAL A 184 18.22 14.18 3.93
CA VAL A 184 17.10 15.00 3.45
C VAL A 184 17.56 15.77 2.22
N GLY A 185 16.89 15.52 1.10
CA GLY A 185 17.20 16.13 -0.19
C GLY A 185 16.84 17.62 -0.25
N ASN A 186 17.43 18.31 -1.23
CA ASN A 186 17.12 19.71 -1.48
C ASN A 186 15.63 19.89 -1.79
N TYR A 187 15.05 20.98 -1.31
CA TYR A 187 13.64 21.33 -1.53
C TYR A 187 12.63 20.29 -1.03
N GLN A 188 13.01 19.44 -0.06
CA GLN A 188 12.04 18.60 0.64
C GLN A 188 11.10 19.50 1.45
N GLY A 189 9.79 19.39 1.19
CA GLY A 189 8.75 20.09 1.96
C GLY A 189 8.67 19.55 3.39
N THR A 190 7.59 18.86 3.71
CA THR A 190 7.49 18.09 4.96
C THR A 190 8.06 16.69 4.77
N VAL A 191 8.57 16.08 5.84
CA VAL A 191 8.93 14.66 5.86
C VAL A 191 8.63 14.10 7.24
N SER A 192 8.09 12.89 7.30
CA SER A 192 7.90 12.20 8.56
C SER A 192 8.82 10.99 8.68
N VAL A 193 9.09 10.60 9.92
CA VAL A 193 9.85 9.41 10.28
C VAL A 193 9.06 8.67 11.35
N GLN A 194 8.75 7.41 11.09
CA GLN A 194 8.20 6.50 12.10
C GLN A 194 9.35 5.70 12.70
N LEU A 195 9.35 5.55 14.02
CA LEU A 195 10.15 4.57 14.76
C LEU A 195 9.20 3.60 15.46
N TRP A 196 9.27 2.33 15.06
CA TRP A 196 8.56 1.23 15.69
C TRP A 196 9.52 0.41 16.55
N LYS A 197 9.07 0.04 17.74
CA LYS A 197 9.76 -0.86 18.68
C LYS A 197 8.76 -1.57 19.57
N GLU A 198 9.20 -2.58 20.30
CA GLU A 198 8.39 -3.17 21.36
C GLU A 198 8.15 -2.15 22.48
N TYR A 199 6.92 -2.06 22.99
CA TYR A 199 6.58 -1.13 24.09
C TYR A 199 7.38 -1.38 25.38
N THR A 200 7.80 -2.63 25.60
CA THR A 200 8.59 -3.01 26.77
C THR A 200 10.06 -2.58 26.69
N ASP A 201 10.52 -2.22 25.49
CA ASP A 201 11.86 -1.70 25.25
C ASP A 201 11.88 -0.19 25.47
N VAL A 202 12.91 0.27 26.18
CA VAL A 202 13.12 1.70 26.47
C VAL A 202 14.41 2.13 25.78
N PHE A 203 14.27 3.06 24.84
CA PHE A 203 15.40 3.71 24.18
C PHE A 203 15.47 5.17 24.58
N ARG A 204 16.68 5.67 24.84
CA ARG A 204 16.94 7.11 24.80
C ARG A 204 17.26 7.48 23.37
N ILE A 205 16.65 8.56 22.90
CA ILE A 205 16.80 9.04 21.53
C ILE A 205 17.38 10.45 21.56
N GLU A 206 18.43 10.64 20.79
CA GLU A 206 19.06 11.94 20.55
C GLU A 206 18.99 12.23 19.06
N LEU A 207 18.54 13.43 18.71
CA LEU A 207 18.38 13.88 17.34
C LEU A 207 19.34 15.03 17.06
N VAL A 208 20.08 14.90 15.96
CA VAL A 208 21.07 15.87 15.52
C VAL A 208 20.70 16.40 14.13
N SER A 209 20.65 17.72 14.01
CA SER A 209 20.39 18.42 12.75
C SER A 209 21.62 18.46 11.83
N PRO A 210 21.47 18.78 10.54
CA PRO A 210 22.59 18.84 9.59
C PRO A 210 23.71 19.81 9.98
N GLY A 211 23.39 20.92 10.64
CA GLY A 211 24.32 21.89 11.20
C GLY A 211 24.87 21.54 12.58
N GLY A 212 24.48 20.40 13.15
CA GLY A 212 25.00 19.88 14.41
C GLY A 212 24.28 20.37 15.67
N GLN A 213 23.06 20.89 15.57
CA GLN A 213 22.24 21.14 16.76
C GLN A 213 21.68 19.81 17.28
N GLU A 214 21.77 19.58 18.58
CA GLU A 214 21.39 18.33 19.21
C GLU A 214 20.23 18.56 20.18
N THR A 215 19.32 17.59 20.27
CA THR A 215 18.28 17.54 21.31
C THR A 215 18.05 16.12 21.77
N LEU A 216 17.70 15.98 23.06
CA LEU A 216 17.12 14.75 23.56
C LEU A 216 15.62 14.74 23.28
N VAL A 217 15.11 13.58 22.87
CA VAL A 217 13.70 13.34 22.66
C VAL A 217 13.14 12.70 23.92
N ASP A 218 12.18 13.37 24.57
CA ASP A 218 11.49 12.79 25.71
C ASP A 218 10.46 11.76 25.23
N VAL A 219 10.71 10.50 25.59
CA VAL A 219 9.83 9.36 25.31
C VAL A 219 9.23 8.76 26.57
N SER A 220 9.40 9.42 27.72
CA SER A 220 8.93 8.94 29.02
C SER A 220 7.43 9.11 29.23
N HIS A 221 6.81 10.01 28.46
CA HIS A 221 5.38 10.28 28.49
C HIS A 221 4.76 10.13 27.11
N THR A 222 3.55 9.60 27.08
CA THR A 222 2.73 9.47 25.87
C THR A 222 2.13 10.82 25.50
N GLY A 223 2.00 11.10 24.20
CA GLY A 223 1.44 12.35 23.71
C GLY A 223 2.36 13.10 22.77
N GLY A 224 2.01 14.36 22.51
CA GLY A 224 2.72 15.23 21.58
C GLY A 224 3.67 16.17 22.30
N ASP A 225 4.89 16.29 21.77
CA ASP A 225 5.86 17.32 22.11
C ASP A 225 6.40 17.96 20.81
N SER A 226 7.15 19.05 20.92
CA SER A 226 7.81 19.65 19.76
C SER A 226 9.13 20.31 20.13
N VAL A 227 10.08 20.19 19.21
CA VAL A 227 11.38 20.86 19.28
C VAL A 227 11.63 21.62 17.99
N VAL A 228 12.43 22.67 18.05
CA VAL A 228 12.91 23.38 16.86
C VAL A 228 14.41 23.20 16.78
N LEU A 229 14.87 22.62 15.68
CA LEU A 229 16.28 22.53 15.33
C LEU A 229 16.47 23.29 14.01
N GLU A 230 17.36 24.28 14.03
CA GLU A 230 17.60 25.21 12.93
C GLU A 230 16.31 25.88 12.41
N GLN A 231 15.87 25.53 11.21
CA GLN A 231 14.69 26.06 10.54
C GLN A 231 13.62 24.96 10.35
N THR A 232 13.68 23.92 11.18
CA THR A 232 12.75 22.80 11.15
C THR A 232 12.15 22.61 12.54
N ARG A 233 10.82 22.72 12.61
CA ARG A 233 10.04 22.28 13.76
C ARG A 233 9.78 20.79 13.62
N ILE A 234 10.15 20.02 14.63
CA ILE A 234 9.89 18.58 14.67
C ILE A 234 8.78 18.36 15.69
N LEU A 235 7.62 17.91 15.22
CA LEU A 235 6.58 17.40 16.09
C LEU A 235 6.91 15.96 16.44
N ILE A 236 6.86 15.63 17.71
CA ILE A 236 7.16 14.29 18.22
C ILE A 236 5.87 13.76 18.83
N TYR A 237 5.43 12.59 18.41
CA TYR A 237 4.30 11.91 19.01
C TYR A 237 4.73 10.54 19.52
N VAL A 238 4.59 10.33 20.83
CA VAL A 238 4.87 9.07 21.50
C VAL A 238 3.55 8.35 21.70
N GLY A 239 3.31 7.34 20.87
CA GLY A 239 2.07 6.56 20.88
C GLY A 239 1.99 5.56 22.04
N GLU A 240 0.79 5.09 22.30
CA GLU A 240 0.56 3.88 23.10
C GLU A 240 0.33 2.67 22.16
N PRO A 241 0.67 1.46 22.59
CA PRO A 241 0.33 0.26 21.84
C PRO A 241 -1.18 0.14 21.67
N SER A 242 -1.61 -0.26 20.48
CA SER A 242 -3.02 -0.55 20.25
C SER A 242 -3.43 -1.83 21.01
N PRO A 243 -4.73 -2.06 21.30
CA PRO A 243 -5.19 -3.30 21.94
C PRO A 243 -4.80 -4.60 21.22
N TYR A 244 -4.36 -4.50 19.95
CA TYR A 244 -4.03 -5.64 19.09
C TYR A 244 -2.54 -5.71 18.71
N SER A 245 -1.70 -4.81 19.23
CA SER A 245 -0.26 -4.79 18.96
C SER A 245 0.53 -4.45 20.22
N VAL A 246 1.67 -5.10 20.38
CA VAL A 246 2.65 -4.78 21.45
C VAL A 246 3.65 -3.72 21.00
N ASN A 247 3.64 -3.36 19.72
CA ASN A 247 4.51 -2.36 19.14
C ASN A 247 4.06 -0.95 19.52
N GLN A 248 5.04 -0.10 19.78
CA GLN A 248 4.89 1.32 20.06
C GLN A 248 5.48 2.13 18.91
N GLU A 249 4.69 3.10 18.43
CA GLU A 249 5.14 4.11 17.49
C GLU A 249 5.73 5.31 18.24
N ILE A 250 6.87 5.80 17.77
CA ILE A 250 7.33 7.17 17.99
C ILE A 250 7.37 7.84 16.62
N TYR A 251 6.52 8.83 16.42
CA TYR A 251 6.37 9.53 15.15
C TYR A 251 7.04 10.90 15.22
N PHE A 252 7.84 11.21 14.19
CA PHE A 252 8.49 12.50 14.03
C PHE A 252 7.96 13.16 12.75
N ASP A 253 7.42 14.37 12.84
CA ASP A 253 6.98 15.16 11.70
C ASP A 253 7.85 16.40 11.55
N PHE A 254 8.65 16.45 10.49
CA PHE A 254 9.58 17.54 10.21
C PHE A 254 8.86 18.58 9.37
N LEU A 255 8.51 19.69 10.02
CA LEU A 255 7.81 20.81 9.45
C LEU A 255 8.77 21.98 9.24
N PRO A 256 8.92 22.48 8.01
CA PRO A 256 9.76 23.65 7.79
C PRO A 256 9.15 24.89 8.46
N THR A 257 9.99 25.71 9.10
CA THR A 257 9.56 27.06 9.52
C THR A 257 9.52 28.02 8.34
N GLY A 258 10.25 27.71 7.27
CA GLY A 258 10.19 28.36 5.96
C GLY A 258 9.50 27.47 4.93
N ASN A 259 10.14 27.29 3.78
CA ASN A 259 9.56 26.52 2.67
C ASN A 259 9.97 25.04 2.66
N TYR A 260 11.14 24.71 3.21
CA TYR A 260 11.75 23.38 3.10
C TYR A 260 12.46 22.99 4.39
N VAL A 261 12.44 21.69 4.70
CA VAL A 261 13.19 21.14 5.84
C VAL A 261 14.69 21.34 5.60
N ASN A 262 15.46 21.52 6.67
CA ASN A 262 16.91 21.66 6.56
C ASN A 262 17.50 20.45 5.82
N GLN A 263 18.08 20.70 4.64
CA GLN A 263 18.70 19.68 3.81
C GLN A 263 20.01 19.17 4.44
N GLY A 264 20.40 17.95 4.11
CA GLY A 264 21.61 17.31 4.62
C GLY A 264 21.31 16.12 5.52
N VAL A 265 22.27 15.77 6.39
CA VAL A 265 22.20 14.54 7.19
C VAL A 265 21.60 14.83 8.56
N TRP A 266 20.39 14.35 8.78
CA TRP A 266 19.80 14.24 10.10
C TRP A 266 20.23 12.92 10.73
N THR A 267 20.63 12.94 11.99
CA THR A 267 21.13 11.75 12.69
C THR A 267 20.29 11.44 13.92
N PHE A 268 19.79 10.21 14.01
CA PHE A 268 19.19 9.66 15.22
C PHE A 268 20.22 8.78 15.92
N TYR A 269 20.56 9.09 17.16
CA TYR A 269 21.29 8.21 18.04
C TYR A 269 20.32 7.50 18.98
N LEU A 270 20.29 6.17 18.90
CA LEU A 270 19.54 5.31 19.82
C LEU A 270 20.49 4.75 20.87
N TYR A 271 20.06 4.78 22.13
CA TYR A 271 20.76 4.15 23.26
C TYR A 271 19.81 3.18 23.98
N PRO A 272 20.20 1.92 24.24
CA PRO A 272 19.36 0.96 24.91
C PRO A 272 19.36 1.22 26.42
N VAL A 273 18.25 1.72 26.96
CA VAL A 273 18.07 1.89 28.42
C VAL A 273 17.58 0.58 29.03
N LYS A 274 16.64 -0.09 28.35
CA LYS A 274 16.12 -1.41 28.71
C LYS A 274 15.75 -2.16 27.44
N THR A 275 16.26 -3.37 27.26
CA THR A 275 15.88 -4.23 26.13
C THR A 275 15.39 -5.61 26.60
N VAL A 276 14.16 -5.92 26.22
CA VAL A 276 13.56 -7.24 26.21
C VAL A 276 13.89 -7.94 24.89
N THR A 277 13.61 -7.31 23.74
CA THR A 277 14.06 -7.79 22.42
C THR A 277 15.14 -6.86 21.85
N GLY A 278 14.94 -5.55 22.00
CA GLY A 278 15.85 -4.51 21.54
C GLY A 278 15.73 -4.20 20.04
N ASN A 279 14.69 -4.68 19.38
CA ASN A 279 14.44 -4.47 17.95
C ASN A 279 13.87 -3.07 17.70
N TYR A 280 14.23 -2.49 16.57
CA TYR A 280 13.65 -1.24 16.08
C TYR A 280 13.56 -1.21 14.56
N ASP A 281 12.55 -0.51 14.07
CA ASP A 281 12.27 -0.33 12.66
C ASP A 281 11.93 1.14 12.38
N PHE A 282 12.70 1.79 11.50
CA PHE A 282 12.43 3.14 11.02
C PHE A 282 11.76 3.08 9.64
N TYR A 283 10.74 3.89 9.43
CA TYR A 283 10.07 4.02 8.13
C TYR A 283 9.88 5.48 7.73
N LEU A 284 10.13 5.77 6.45
CA LEU A 284 9.74 7.01 5.78
C LEU A 284 8.41 6.82 5.04
N PRO A 285 7.73 7.92 4.64
CA PRO A 285 6.68 7.90 3.64
C PRO A 285 7.12 7.21 2.34
N SER A 286 6.14 6.80 1.53
CA SER A 286 6.40 6.21 0.22
C SER A 286 7.30 7.11 -0.64
N ASN A 287 8.19 6.50 -1.41
CA ASN A 287 9.13 7.21 -2.27
C ASN A 287 8.45 8.17 -3.28
N VAL A 288 7.18 7.95 -3.62
CA VAL A 288 6.41 8.78 -4.55
C VAL A 288 6.19 10.20 -4.04
N VAL A 289 6.18 10.41 -2.71
CA VAL A 289 5.99 11.73 -2.08
C VAL A 289 7.30 12.31 -1.51
N LEU A 290 8.41 11.62 -1.73
CA LEU A 290 9.73 12.04 -1.25
C LEU A 290 10.62 12.51 -2.40
N ASN A 291 11.52 13.44 -2.11
CA ASN A 291 12.65 13.69 -2.99
C ASN A 291 13.52 12.42 -3.06
N THR A 292 14.04 12.07 -4.24
CA THR A 292 14.90 10.88 -4.44
C THR A 292 16.15 10.86 -3.53
N ALA A 293 16.64 12.02 -3.11
CA ALA A 293 17.76 12.14 -2.18
C ALA A 293 17.33 12.06 -0.69
N THR A 294 16.03 12.06 -0.40
CA THR A 294 15.47 11.89 0.95
C THR A 294 15.32 10.40 1.27
N ARG A 295 16.33 9.82 1.92
CA ARG A 295 16.43 8.39 2.20
C ARG A 295 17.43 8.12 3.33
N PHE A 296 17.36 6.94 3.92
CA PHE A 296 18.41 6.48 4.83
C PHE A 296 19.72 6.19 4.07
N PHE A 297 20.86 6.46 4.70
CA PHE A 297 22.18 6.17 4.11
C PHE A 297 22.47 4.67 4.03
N THR A 298 22.09 3.93 5.08
CA THR A 298 22.35 2.50 5.23
C THR A 298 21.03 1.74 5.38
N PRO A 299 20.16 1.76 4.35
CA PRO A 299 18.83 1.16 4.44
C PRO A 299 18.90 -0.36 4.58
N THR A 300 17.88 -0.92 5.21
CA THR A 300 17.67 -2.36 5.28
C THR A 300 16.70 -2.77 4.15
N PRO A 301 17.07 -3.74 3.29
CA PRO A 301 16.23 -4.12 2.15
C PRO A 301 15.04 -5.02 2.54
N GLU A 302 15.12 -5.73 3.67
CA GLU A 302 14.01 -6.51 4.24
C GLU A 302 12.92 -5.62 4.85
N LYS A 303 11.74 -6.19 5.16
CA LYS A 303 10.59 -5.47 5.75
C LYS A 303 10.16 -4.19 5.01
N THR A 304 10.25 -4.22 3.69
CA THR A 304 9.88 -3.11 2.77
C THR A 304 8.54 -3.33 2.08
N LEU A 305 7.75 -4.30 2.55
CA LEU A 305 6.37 -4.48 2.10
C LEU A 305 5.55 -3.23 2.40
N THR A 306 4.54 -2.93 1.58
CA THR A 306 3.59 -1.86 1.90
C THR A 306 2.34 -2.44 2.58
N ILE A 307 1.74 -1.67 3.48
CA ILE A 307 0.44 -2.01 4.08
C ILE A 307 -0.64 -1.71 3.02
N PRO A 308 -1.57 -2.65 2.74
CA PRO A 308 -1.93 -3.80 3.56
C PRO A 308 -1.42 -5.16 3.07
N SER A 309 -0.35 -5.21 2.28
CA SER A 309 0.21 -6.47 1.76
C SER A 309 0.84 -7.35 2.84
N THR A 310 0.93 -6.86 4.07
CA THR A 310 1.37 -7.56 5.27
C THR A 310 0.22 -8.25 6.02
N ALA A 311 -1.03 -8.10 5.57
CA ALA A 311 -2.18 -8.83 6.10
C ALA A 311 -2.02 -10.36 5.92
N SER A 312 -2.59 -11.14 6.84
CA SER A 312 -2.27 -12.57 6.94
C SER A 312 -2.97 -13.42 5.88
N LYS A 313 -4.21 -13.07 5.50
CA LYS A 313 -5.08 -13.89 4.63
C LYS A 313 -5.18 -13.37 3.20
N VAL A 314 -4.44 -12.31 2.86
CA VAL A 314 -4.33 -11.84 1.48
C VAL A 314 -3.21 -12.57 0.75
N ILE A 315 -3.28 -12.61 -0.59
CA ILE A 315 -2.22 -13.10 -1.46
C ILE A 315 -1.34 -11.89 -1.84
N THR A 316 -0.17 -11.81 -1.25
CA THR A 316 0.82 -10.76 -1.46
C THR A 316 1.69 -11.09 -2.64
N VAL A 317 1.72 -10.17 -3.62
CA VAL A 317 2.34 -10.38 -4.92
C VAL A 317 3.60 -9.53 -5.08
N GLY A 318 4.74 -10.19 -5.21
CA GLY A 318 6.02 -9.64 -5.64
C GLY A 318 6.09 -9.37 -7.15
N ALA A 319 7.06 -8.57 -7.57
CA ALA A 319 7.37 -8.35 -8.97
C ALA A 319 8.71 -8.99 -9.35
N TYR A 320 8.77 -9.60 -10.53
CA TYR A 320 10.01 -10.03 -11.16
C TYR A 320 10.11 -9.52 -12.60
N ASP A 321 11.34 -9.47 -13.11
CA ASP A 321 11.64 -9.21 -14.51
C ASP A 321 11.60 -10.52 -15.30
N ALA A 322 10.60 -10.65 -16.18
CA ALA A 322 10.41 -11.87 -16.96
C ALA A 322 11.44 -12.06 -18.06
N ALA A 323 12.12 -11.01 -18.51
CA ALA A 323 13.17 -11.12 -19.53
C ALA A 323 14.46 -11.75 -18.95
N TYR A 324 14.76 -11.46 -17.69
CA TYR A 324 15.98 -11.93 -17.02
C TYR A 324 15.75 -13.04 -16.00
N GLY A 325 14.49 -13.32 -15.61
CA GLY A 325 14.17 -14.28 -14.56
C GLY A 325 14.69 -13.85 -13.17
N SER A 326 14.80 -12.55 -12.94
CA SER A 326 15.34 -11.97 -11.71
C SER A 326 14.27 -11.20 -10.94
N TYR A 327 14.41 -11.12 -9.61
CA TYR A 327 13.54 -10.26 -8.80
C TYR A 327 13.65 -8.79 -9.26
N ALA A 328 12.55 -8.05 -9.21
CA ALA A 328 12.59 -6.61 -9.44
C ALA A 328 13.13 -5.92 -8.18
N ASP A 329 14.11 -5.04 -8.34
CA ASP A 329 14.79 -4.36 -7.23
C ASP A 329 13.82 -3.57 -6.33
N PHE A 330 12.84 -2.90 -6.95
CA PHE A 330 11.79 -2.15 -6.28
C PHE A 330 10.79 -3.03 -5.52
N SER A 331 10.69 -4.34 -5.82
CA SER A 331 9.68 -5.21 -5.19
C SER A 331 9.88 -5.25 -3.68
N GLY A 332 8.83 -4.91 -2.93
CA GLY A 332 8.81 -4.99 -1.48
C GLY A 332 9.15 -6.38 -0.97
N ARG A 333 9.90 -6.45 0.12
CA ARG A 333 10.46 -7.70 0.68
C ARG A 333 9.99 -7.88 2.11
N GLY A 334 9.56 -9.09 2.46
CA GLY A 334 9.15 -9.40 3.82
C GLY A 334 10.31 -9.72 4.76
N TYR A 335 9.99 -10.48 5.80
CA TYR A 335 10.90 -10.83 6.88
C TYR A 335 11.88 -11.95 6.47
N PRO A 336 13.16 -11.86 6.84
CA PRO A 336 14.07 -12.98 6.66
C PRO A 336 13.69 -14.11 7.62
N VAL A 337 13.52 -15.34 7.11
CA VAL A 337 13.11 -16.55 7.88
C VAL A 337 13.98 -16.82 9.12
N ARG A 338 15.19 -16.24 9.21
CA ARG A 338 16.11 -16.40 10.35
C ARG A 338 15.99 -15.33 11.45
N SER A 339 15.21 -14.25 11.26
CA SER A 339 14.92 -13.29 12.36
C SER A 339 13.90 -13.81 13.38
N ILE A 340 13.37 -15.02 13.16
CA ILE A 340 12.33 -15.69 13.97
C ILE A 340 12.86 -16.14 15.36
N LEU A 341 14.14 -15.95 15.68
CA LEU A 341 14.67 -16.20 17.02
C LEU A 341 14.39 -15.02 17.94
N GLY A 342 13.18 -14.99 18.51
CA GLY A 342 12.77 -14.04 19.55
C GLY A 342 11.58 -13.15 19.14
N GLU A 343 11.33 -12.99 17.85
CA GLU A 343 10.10 -12.38 17.35
C GLU A 343 8.96 -13.41 17.44
N ARG A 344 7.93 -13.10 18.22
CA ARG A 344 6.68 -13.88 18.36
C ARG A 344 5.80 -13.79 17.10
N MET A 345 6.42 -13.80 15.92
CA MET A 345 5.69 -13.96 14.67
C MET A 345 5.37 -15.45 14.51
N LEU A 346 4.07 -15.76 14.52
CA LEU A 346 3.55 -17.08 14.21
C LEU A 346 4.20 -17.59 12.91
N GLN A 347 4.56 -18.88 12.88
CA GLN A 347 5.25 -19.61 11.81
C GLN A 347 4.55 -19.60 10.41
N GLY A 348 3.68 -18.63 10.10
CA GLY A 348 2.89 -18.54 8.87
C GLY A 348 3.01 -17.23 8.07
N ASN A 349 3.85 -16.26 8.46
CA ASN A 349 3.84 -14.90 7.88
C ASN A 349 5.02 -14.60 6.92
N VAL A 350 5.48 -15.57 6.13
CA VAL A 350 6.46 -15.29 5.07
C VAL A 350 5.75 -14.61 3.90
N LYS A 351 6.12 -13.37 3.60
CA LYS A 351 5.61 -12.57 2.48
C LYS A 351 6.77 -12.05 1.61
N PRO A 352 6.58 -11.77 0.30
CA PRO A 352 5.37 -12.05 -0.49
C PRO A 352 5.10 -13.56 -0.63
N ASP A 353 3.85 -13.94 -0.90
CA ASP A 353 3.49 -15.36 -1.08
C ASP A 353 4.00 -15.89 -2.43
N ILE A 354 3.87 -15.07 -3.47
CA ILE A 354 4.28 -15.39 -4.84
C ILE A 354 4.74 -14.12 -5.56
N ALA A 355 5.39 -14.28 -6.72
CA ALA A 355 5.75 -13.17 -7.59
C ALA A 355 5.21 -13.39 -9.01
N ALA A 356 4.92 -12.29 -9.70
CA ALA A 356 4.46 -12.28 -11.09
C ALA A 356 5.26 -11.26 -11.93
N PRO A 357 5.21 -11.33 -13.28
CA PRO A 357 5.86 -10.35 -14.12
C PRO A 357 5.40 -8.93 -13.78
N GLY A 358 6.34 -8.04 -13.43
CA GLY A 358 6.03 -6.67 -13.03
C GLY A 358 6.96 -5.62 -13.63
N VAL A 359 7.84 -6.00 -14.55
CA VAL A 359 8.80 -5.10 -15.19
C VAL A 359 8.48 -5.01 -16.68
N ASN A 360 8.34 -3.78 -17.19
CA ASN A 360 8.17 -3.47 -18.60
C ASN A 360 6.98 -4.20 -19.26
N ILE A 361 5.89 -4.34 -18.50
CA ILE A 361 4.66 -5.01 -18.95
C ILE A 361 3.97 -4.14 -19.99
N ALA A 362 3.76 -4.70 -21.18
CA ALA A 362 3.02 -4.03 -22.25
C ALA A 362 1.51 -4.25 -22.04
N THR A 363 0.73 -3.17 -21.99
CA THR A 363 -0.72 -3.21 -21.73
C THR A 363 -1.45 -2.03 -22.37
N ILE A 364 -2.76 -1.95 -22.15
CA ILE A 364 -3.64 -0.91 -22.67
C ILE A 364 -3.96 0.12 -21.58
N GLY A 365 -3.74 1.39 -21.88
CA GLY A 365 -4.13 2.53 -21.07
C GLY A 365 -5.46 3.18 -21.53
N PRO A 366 -5.82 4.33 -20.96
CA PRO A 366 -7.00 5.09 -21.38
C PRO A 366 -6.99 5.39 -22.88
N ASP A 367 -8.18 5.53 -23.47
CA ASP A 367 -8.37 5.88 -24.88
C ASP A 367 -7.64 4.93 -25.85
N GLN A 368 -7.54 3.64 -25.50
CA GLN A 368 -6.88 2.58 -26.30
C GLN A 368 -5.38 2.86 -26.55
N THR A 369 -4.74 3.62 -25.67
CA THR A 369 -3.30 3.88 -25.76
C THR A 369 -2.50 2.64 -25.39
N PHE A 370 -1.40 2.40 -26.09
CA PHE A 370 -0.44 1.35 -25.74
C PHE A 370 0.56 1.92 -24.75
N VAL A 371 0.72 1.24 -23.62
CA VAL A 371 1.60 1.70 -22.54
C VAL A 371 2.51 0.56 -22.07
N GLN A 372 3.66 0.94 -21.56
CA GLN A 372 4.58 0.04 -20.88
C GLN A 372 4.68 0.46 -19.42
N VAL A 373 4.46 -0.49 -18.52
CA VAL A 373 4.31 -0.21 -17.08
C VAL A 373 5.17 -1.14 -16.23
N SER A 374 5.68 -0.61 -15.12
CA SER A 374 6.54 -1.35 -14.17
C SER A 374 6.08 -1.08 -12.73
N GLY A 375 6.07 -2.13 -11.91
CA GLY A 375 5.63 -2.07 -10.51
C GLY A 375 4.89 -3.34 -10.08
N THR A 376 4.86 -3.58 -8.76
CA THR A 376 4.06 -4.66 -8.16
C THR A 376 2.56 -4.50 -8.41
N SER A 377 2.12 -3.25 -8.64
CA SER A 377 0.79 -2.92 -9.14
C SER A 377 0.41 -3.66 -10.43
N PHE A 378 1.37 -4.00 -11.28
CA PHE A 378 1.15 -4.66 -12.57
C PHE A 378 1.47 -6.16 -12.54
N ALA A 379 2.18 -6.62 -11.50
CA ALA A 379 2.33 -8.04 -11.19
C ALA A 379 1.05 -8.63 -10.56
N THR A 380 0.43 -7.90 -9.63
CA THR A 380 -0.80 -8.30 -8.91
C THR A 380 -1.96 -8.73 -9.82
N PRO A 381 -2.28 -8.03 -10.94
CA PRO A 381 -3.40 -8.43 -11.80
C PRO A 381 -3.18 -9.76 -12.53
N PHE A 382 -1.94 -10.20 -12.76
CA PHE A 382 -1.69 -11.56 -13.27
C PHE A 382 -2.18 -12.63 -12.30
N VAL A 383 -1.88 -12.44 -11.01
CA VAL A 383 -2.33 -13.34 -9.94
C VAL A 383 -3.84 -13.25 -9.75
N THR A 384 -4.39 -12.03 -9.78
CA THR A 384 -5.84 -11.83 -9.62
C THR A 384 -6.62 -12.50 -10.74
N GLY A 385 -6.21 -12.34 -12.00
CA GLY A 385 -6.84 -13.03 -13.13
C GLY A 385 -6.67 -14.55 -13.03
N SER A 386 -5.51 -15.03 -12.57
CA SER A 386 -5.31 -16.47 -12.33
C SER A 386 -6.25 -17.01 -11.24
N ALA A 387 -6.47 -16.25 -10.18
CA ALA A 387 -7.43 -16.59 -9.12
C ALA A 387 -8.86 -16.68 -9.68
N ALA A 388 -9.25 -15.76 -10.58
CA ALA A 388 -10.55 -15.81 -11.24
C ALA A 388 -10.72 -17.08 -12.09
N LEU A 389 -9.70 -17.47 -12.87
CA LEU A 389 -9.71 -18.73 -13.63
C LEU A 389 -9.80 -19.97 -12.72
N MET A 390 -9.11 -19.96 -11.58
CA MET A 390 -9.20 -21.05 -10.60
C MET A 390 -10.59 -21.14 -9.95
N MET A 391 -11.25 -20.00 -9.72
CA MET A 391 -12.62 -19.97 -9.21
C MET A 391 -13.62 -20.54 -10.22
N GLU A 392 -13.50 -20.18 -11.51
CA GLU A 392 -14.31 -20.74 -12.59
C GLU A 392 -14.16 -22.27 -12.65
N TRP A 393 -12.92 -22.76 -12.68
CA TRP A 393 -12.64 -24.19 -12.69
C TRP A 393 -13.23 -24.91 -11.46
N GLY A 394 -13.08 -24.32 -10.26
CA GLY A 394 -13.60 -24.87 -9.02
C GLY A 394 -15.14 -24.98 -9.02
N GLU A 395 -15.84 -23.97 -9.53
CA GLU A 395 -17.29 -23.98 -9.66
C GLU A 395 -17.76 -25.05 -10.66
N GLU A 396 -17.10 -25.20 -11.82
CA GLU A 396 -17.44 -26.26 -12.76
C GLU A 396 -17.29 -27.66 -12.15
N VAL A 397 -16.22 -27.90 -11.39
CA VAL A 397 -16.00 -29.19 -10.73
C VAL A 397 -17.08 -29.46 -9.68
N ILE A 398 -17.46 -28.45 -8.87
CA ILE A 398 -18.53 -28.59 -7.88
C ILE A 398 -19.87 -28.88 -8.54
N ILE A 399 -20.18 -28.21 -9.66
CA ILE A 399 -21.41 -28.45 -10.42
C ILE A 399 -21.44 -29.86 -11.00
N ARG A 400 -20.32 -30.38 -11.51
CA ARG A 400 -20.24 -31.74 -12.07
C ARG A 400 -20.31 -32.86 -11.03
N LEU A 401 -20.03 -32.56 -9.75
CA LEU A 401 -20.07 -33.53 -8.64
C LEU A 401 -21.44 -33.58 -7.92
N ARG A 402 -22.35 -32.65 -8.22
CA ARG A 402 -23.76 -32.67 -7.78
C ARG A 402 -24.63 -33.31 -8.84
#